data_AF-A0A2G9PGA0-F1
#
_entry.id   AF-A0A2G9PGA0-F1
#
_cell.length_a   1.000
_cell.length_b   1.000
_cell.length_c   1.000
_cell.angle_alpha   90.00
_cell.angle_beta   90.00
_cell.angle_gamma   90.00
#
_symmetry.space_group_name_H-M   'P 1'
#
loop_
_entity.id
_entity.type
_entity.pdbx_description
1 polymer ?
#
loop_
_entity_poly.entity_id
_entity_poly.type
_entity_poly.pdbx_seq_one_letter_code
_entity_poly.pdbx_strand_id
1 'polypeptide(L)'
;MRGQTDAPIALFVAVIILAVSMGLAFSLMNQTNESKCIAQLKTETEKLQSAMLDVALASPPTSRTITFEMPRCGDISIEVMQIVYYSEPEYCRLCPAHYGGCWQIVPISVDKEGKYSIVSDATSCIQMAGQIHLTNENCEQGWNALSLNDEPCPESEPDCRSASGISENVWSGREDDPSRWLTLGRDSSTRIYKIRLTKGTTLRGGKELGLIKVCVKPANA
;
A
#
# COMPACT_ATOMS: atom_id res chain seq x y z
N MET A 1 -11.24 70.85 0.04
CA MET A 1 -11.29 69.53 -0.64
C MET A 1 -10.25 68.65 0.03
N ARG A 2 -10.69 67.78 0.93
CA ARG A 2 -9.83 66.85 1.70
C ARG A 2 -10.41 65.46 1.53
N GLY A 3 -9.54 64.50 1.25
CA GLY A 3 -9.83 63.08 1.45
C GLY A 3 -10.07 62.27 0.17
N GLN A 4 -9.05 62.13 -0.68
CA GLN A 4 -8.99 61.05 -1.67
C GLN A 4 -7.52 60.85 -2.09
N THR A 5 -6.68 60.25 -1.23
CA THR A 5 -5.35 59.76 -1.66
C THR A 5 -4.75 58.59 -0.85
N ASP A 6 -5.35 58.12 0.25
CA ASP A 6 -4.74 57.05 1.08
C ASP A 6 -5.37 55.64 0.95
N ALA A 7 -6.33 55.45 0.03
CA ALA A 7 -7.06 54.18 -0.10
C ALA A 7 -6.37 53.04 -0.90
N PRO A 8 -5.47 53.24 -1.87
CA PRO A 8 -5.02 52.13 -2.71
C PRO A 8 -4.06 51.19 -1.97
N ILE A 9 -3.14 51.71 -1.16
CA ILE A 9 -2.13 50.90 -0.47
C ILE A 9 -2.76 49.99 0.59
N ALA A 10 -3.70 50.52 1.39
CA ALA A 10 -4.40 49.74 2.42
C ALA A 10 -5.22 48.59 1.81
N LEU A 11 -5.83 48.81 0.64
CA LEU A 11 -6.60 47.78 -0.07
C LEU A 11 -5.66 46.69 -0.64
N PHE A 12 -4.50 47.08 -1.19
CA PHE A 12 -3.49 46.12 -1.67
C PHE A 12 -2.94 45.26 -0.54
N VAL A 13 -2.62 45.86 0.62
CA VAL A 13 -2.13 45.14 1.80
C VAL A 13 -3.19 44.16 2.31
N ALA A 14 -4.46 44.57 2.36
CA ALA A 14 -5.56 43.68 2.76
C ALA A 14 -5.71 42.47 1.83
N VAL A 15 -5.59 42.66 0.51
CA VAL A 15 -5.66 41.56 -0.47
C VAL A 15 -4.47 40.61 -0.32
N ILE A 16 -3.26 41.13 -0.11
CA ILE A 16 -2.06 40.30 0.10
C ILE A 16 -2.21 39.48 1.39
N ILE A 17 -2.63 40.10 2.49
CA ILE A 17 -2.85 39.39 3.76
C ILE A 17 -3.91 38.31 3.58
N LEU A 18 -5.01 38.60 2.89
CA LEU A 18 -6.08 37.64 2.66
C LEU A 18 -5.63 36.47 1.77
N ALA A 19 -4.86 36.74 0.71
CA ALA A 19 -4.30 35.72 -0.17
C ALA A 19 -3.29 34.82 0.56
N VAL A 20 -2.41 35.41 1.38
CA VAL A 20 -1.43 34.66 2.19
C VAL A 20 -2.15 33.84 3.27
N SER A 21 -3.18 34.40 3.91
CA SER A 21 -3.98 33.69 4.92
C SER A 21 -4.73 32.51 4.32
N MET A 22 -5.34 32.69 3.14
CA MET A 22 -5.99 31.61 2.41
C MET A 22 -4.97 30.56 1.94
N GLY A 23 -3.82 30.97 1.42
CA GLY A 23 -2.75 30.04 1.00
C GLY A 23 -2.25 29.16 2.16
N LEU A 24 -2.05 29.76 3.34
CA LEU A 24 -1.69 29.02 4.56
C LEU A 24 -2.82 28.09 5.01
N ALA A 25 -4.07 28.55 4.98
CA ALA A 25 -5.22 27.71 5.32
C ALA A 25 -5.36 26.50 4.39
N PHE A 26 -5.18 26.68 3.07
CA PHE A 26 -5.19 25.59 2.10
C PHE A 26 -4.02 24.62 2.30
N SER A 27 -2.81 25.14 2.58
CA SER A 27 -1.64 24.30 2.88
C SER A 27 -1.85 23.44 4.12
N LEU A 28 -2.38 24.02 5.21
CA LEU A 28 -2.66 23.30 6.45
C LEU A 28 -3.81 22.30 6.29
N MET A 29 -4.87 22.66 5.55
CA MET A 29 -5.96 21.74 5.23
C MET A 29 -5.47 20.55 4.40
N ASN A 30 -4.57 20.77 3.44
CA ASN A 30 -4.02 19.70 2.62
C ASN A 30 -3.19 18.71 3.45
N GLN A 31 -2.29 19.21 4.30
CA GLN A 31 -1.52 18.37 5.23
C GLN A 31 -2.40 17.61 6.24
N THR A 32 -3.50 18.23 6.69
CA THR A 32 -4.45 17.60 7.62
C THR A 32 -5.24 16.47 6.93
N ASN A 33 -5.56 16.63 5.64
CA ASN A 33 -6.24 15.59 4.86
C ASN A 33 -5.31 14.42 4.54
N GLU A 34 -4.04 14.70 4.25
CA GLU A 34 -3.01 13.69 4.03
C GLU A 34 -2.77 12.82 5.28
N SER A 35 -2.57 13.44 6.44
CA SER A 35 -2.40 12.71 7.71
C SER A 35 -3.62 11.85 8.09
N LYS A 36 -4.84 12.34 7.87
CA LYS A 36 -6.06 11.54 8.06
C LYS A 36 -6.14 10.38 7.08
N CYS A 37 -5.70 10.59 5.84
CA CYS A 37 -5.69 9.54 4.82
C CYS A 37 -4.67 8.45 5.15
N ILE A 38 -3.45 8.82 5.56
CA ILE A 38 -2.44 7.87 6.02
C ILE A 38 -2.98 7.05 7.20
N ALA A 39 -3.70 7.68 8.14
CA ALA A 39 -4.33 6.97 9.25
C ALA A 39 -5.42 5.98 8.79
N GLN A 40 -6.24 6.35 7.79
CA GLN A 40 -7.24 5.46 7.21
C GLN A 40 -6.59 4.29 6.46
N LEU A 41 -5.58 4.56 5.63
CA LEU A 41 -4.81 3.56 4.92
C LEU A 41 -4.18 2.56 5.90
N LYS A 42 -3.55 3.08 6.94
CA LYS A 42 -3.00 2.26 8.03
C LYS A 42 -4.07 1.35 8.64
N THR A 43 -5.24 1.91 8.97
CA THR A 43 -6.37 1.13 9.52
C THR A 43 -6.82 0.01 8.57
N GLU A 44 -6.93 0.28 7.26
CA GLU A 44 -7.30 -0.73 6.27
C GLU A 44 -6.20 -1.80 6.10
N THR A 45 -4.92 -1.41 6.13
CA THR A 45 -3.79 -2.36 6.09
C THR A 45 -3.72 -3.24 7.35
N GLU A 46 -4.04 -2.70 8.53
CA GLU A 46 -4.13 -3.45 9.78
C GLU A 46 -5.28 -4.47 9.75
N LYS A 47 -6.43 -4.12 9.15
CA LYS A 47 -7.53 -5.08 8.91
C LYS A 47 -7.08 -6.24 8.01
N LEU A 48 -6.39 -5.92 6.91
CA LEU A 48 -5.86 -6.92 5.99
C LEU A 48 -4.84 -7.85 6.69
N GLN A 49 -3.89 -7.26 7.43
CA GLN A 49 -2.92 -7.98 8.24
C GLN A 49 -3.59 -8.93 9.24
N SER A 50 -4.58 -8.45 10.01
CA SER A 50 -5.29 -9.24 11.01
C SER A 50 -5.98 -10.46 10.38
N ALA A 51 -6.63 -10.27 9.23
CA ALA A 51 -7.30 -11.35 8.54
C ALA A 51 -6.30 -12.32 7.86
N MET A 52 -5.14 -11.85 7.40
CA MET A 52 -4.06 -12.73 6.95
C MET A 52 -3.53 -13.60 8.09
N LEU A 53 -3.31 -13.02 9.27
CA LEU A 53 -2.87 -13.76 10.46
C LEU A 53 -3.91 -14.79 10.90
N ASP A 54 -5.19 -14.42 10.92
CA ASP A 54 -6.29 -15.32 11.27
C ASP A 54 -6.34 -16.52 10.31
N VAL A 55 -6.26 -16.28 9.00
CA VAL A 55 -6.19 -17.35 7.99
C VAL A 55 -4.91 -18.17 8.12
N ALA A 56 -3.77 -17.56 8.40
CA ALA A 56 -2.49 -18.25 8.58
C ALA A 56 -2.52 -19.24 9.76
N LEU A 57 -3.09 -18.80 10.90
CA LEU A 57 -3.04 -19.53 12.17
C LEU A 57 -4.17 -20.54 12.34
N ALA A 58 -5.32 -20.35 11.70
CA ALA A 58 -6.47 -21.24 11.83
C ALA A 58 -6.26 -22.63 11.16
N SER A 59 -7.00 -23.65 11.62
CA SER A 59 -6.96 -25.00 11.04
C SER A 59 -7.69 -25.06 9.68
N PRO A 60 -7.11 -25.69 8.63
CA PRO A 60 -7.79 -25.86 7.34
C PRO A 60 -9.12 -26.63 7.43
N PRO A 61 -10.10 -26.36 6.53
CA PRO A 61 -10.11 -25.33 5.49
C PRO A 61 -10.54 -23.97 6.05
N THR A 62 -9.63 -22.99 6.09
CA THR A 62 -9.95 -21.62 6.52
C THR A 62 -10.02 -20.68 5.31
N SER A 63 -11.05 -19.84 5.25
CA SER A 63 -11.09 -18.71 4.32
C SER A 63 -11.65 -17.43 4.96
N ARG A 64 -11.18 -16.29 4.49
CA ARG A 64 -11.71 -14.96 4.86
C ARG A 64 -11.89 -14.11 3.60
N THR A 65 -12.96 -13.34 3.56
CA THR A 65 -13.15 -12.30 2.54
C THR A 65 -13.13 -10.96 3.24
N ILE A 66 -12.28 -10.06 2.78
CA ILE A 66 -12.02 -8.74 3.35
C ILE A 66 -12.40 -7.73 2.28
N THR A 67 -13.19 -6.74 2.65
CA THR A 67 -13.38 -5.55 1.81
C THR A 67 -12.27 -4.58 2.15
N PHE A 68 -11.48 -4.19 1.16
CA PHE A 68 -10.39 -3.24 1.30
C PHE A 68 -10.70 -2.02 0.45
N GLU A 69 -10.68 -0.84 1.06
CA GLU A 69 -10.87 0.43 0.36
C GLU A 69 -9.52 1.15 0.27
N MET A 70 -9.09 1.48 -0.96
CA MET A 70 -7.91 2.33 -1.14
C MET A 70 -8.32 3.79 -0.98
N PRO A 71 -7.91 4.47 0.11
CA PRO A 71 -8.25 5.86 0.33
C PRO A 71 -7.51 6.76 -0.67
N ARG A 72 -8.12 7.88 -1.03
CA ARG A 72 -7.46 8.96 -1.80
C ARG A 72 -6.96 10.03 -0.84
N CYS A 73 -5.67 10.36 -0.93
CA CYS A 73 -5.02 11.33 -0.06
C CYS A 73 -4.80 12.65 -0.80
N GLY A 74 -5.85 13.46 -0.96
CA GLY A 74 -5.75 14.72 -1.70
C GLY A 74 -5.33 14.49 -3.16
N ASP A 75 -4.10 14.86 -3.50
CA ASP A 75 -3.50 14.71 -4.83
C ASP A 75 -2.76 13.38 -5.02
N ILE A 76 -2.61 12.59 -3.94
CA ILE A 76 -1.92 11.32 -3.93
C ILE A 76 -2.97 10.20 -4.01
N SER A 77 -2.88 9.38 -5.06
CA SER A 77 -3.68 8.16 -5.19
C SER A 77 -2.86 6.95 -4.80
N ILE A 78 -3.32 6.20 -3.79
CA ILE A 78 -2.83 4.84 -3.57
C ILE A 78 -3.47 3.95 -4.63
N GLU A 79 -2.66 3.45 -5.55
CA GLU A 79 -3.14 2.59 -6.63
C GLU A 79 -2.86 1.11 -6.35
N VAL A 80 -1.84 0.85 -5.52
CA VAL A 80 -1.26 -0.47 -5.37
C VAL A 80 -0.90 -0.75 -3.92
N MET A 81 -1.08 -1.98 -3.49
CA MET A 81 -0.50 -2.51 -2.26
C MET A 81 0.37 -3.71 -2.57
N GLN A 82 1.58 -3.71 -2.04
CA GLN A 82 2.50 -4.82 -2.20
C GLN A 82 2.57 -5.62 -0.90
N ILE A 83 2.55 -6.94 -1.00
CA ILE A 83 2.80 -7.84 0.13
C ILE A 83 4.16 -8.50 -0.12
N VAL A 84 5.17 -8.15 0.67
CA VAL A 84 6.57 -8.55 0.46
C VAL A 84 7.06 -9.39 1.63
N TYR A 85 7.72 -10.50 1.34
CA TYR A 85 8.54 -11.25 2.29
C TYR A 85 9.99 -10.85 2.12
N TYR A 86 10.65 -10.57 3.25
CA TYR A 86 12.09 -10.45 3.34
C TYR A 86 12.63 -11.64 4.11
N SER A 87 13.56 -12.38 3.50
CA SER A 87 14.30 -13.43 4.22
C SER A 87 15.43 -12.86 5.09
N GLU A 88 15.95 -11.69 4.73
CA GLU A 88 17.06 -11.07 5.44
C GLU A 88 16.59 -10.16 6.59
N PRO A 89 17.16 -10.31 7.81
CA PRO A 89 16.75 -9.53 8.98
C PRO A 89 16.94 -8.01 8.85
N GLU A 90 17.85 -7.56 7.97
CA GLU A 90 18.15 -6.14 7.80
C GLU A 90 16.99 -5.33 7.21
N TYR A 91 16.23 -5.93 6.30
CA TYR A 91 15.01 -5.32 5.74
C TYR A 91 13.81 -5.45 6.69
N CYS A 92 13.92 -6.31 7.69
CA CYS A 92 12.92 -6.51 8.73
C CYS A 92 13.09 -5.62 9.95
N ARG A 93 14.03 -4.67 9.96
CA ARG A 93 14.31 -3.81 11.12
C ARG A 93 13.11 -3.02 11.62
N LEU A 94 12.16 -2.68 10.73
CA LEU A 94 10.91 -2.01 11.06
C LEU A 94 9.87 -2.95 11.68
N CYS A 95 10.10 -4.27 11.63
CA CYS A 95 9.19 -5.29 12.14
C CYS A 95 9.62 -5.82 13.51
N PRO A 96 8.66 -6.05 14.43
CA PRO A 96 8.96 -6.75 15.66
C PRO A 96 9.34 -8.22 15.32
N ALA A 97 10.36 -8.77 16.00
CA ALA A 97 10.90 -10.13 15.80
C ALA A 97 11.54 -10.42 14.41
N HIS A 98 12.48 -9.58 13.99
CA HIS A 98 13.16 -9.60 12.67
C HIS A 98 14.12 -10.77 12.37
N TYR A 99 14.42 -11.65 13.32
CA TYR A 99 15.53 -12.61 13.20
C TYR A 99 15.31 -13.78 12.21
N GLY A 100 14.08 -14.02 11.74
CA GLY A 100 13.73 -15.14 10.84
C GLY A 100 13.11 -14.72 9.50
N GLY A 101 13.26 -13.44 9.14
CA GLY A 101 12.52 -12.82 8.04
C GLY A 101 11.14 -12.32 8.45
N CYS A 102 10.50 -11.53 7.60
CA CYS A 102 9.24 -10.87 7.89
C CYS A 102 8.42 -10.62 6.62
N TRP A 103 7.11 -10.60 6.79
CA TRP A 103 6.19 -10.13 5.77
C TRP A 103 5.83 -8.66 6.03
N GLN A 104 5.70 -7.87 4.98
CA GLN A 104 5.33 -6.45 5.03
C GLN A 104 4.23 -6.16 4.00
N ILE A 105 3.31 -5.27 4.35
CA ILE A 105 2.34 -4.65 3.44
C ILE A 105 2.85 -3.24 3.16
N VAL A 106 3.20 -2.96 1.92
CA VAL A 106 3.80 -1.69 1.47
C VAL A 106 2.82 -1.01 0.50
N PRO A 107 2.17 0.10 0.91
CA PRO A 107 1.33 0.88 0.01
C PRO A 107 2.17 1.73 -0.94
N ILE A 108 1.77 1.78 -2.21
CA ILE A 108 2.44 2.53 -3.25
C ILE A 108 1.46 3.56 -3.83
N SER A 109 1.87 4.83 -3.75
CA SER A 109 1.18 5.96 -4.34
C SER A 109 1.67 6.29 -5.74
N VAL A 110 0.75 6.82 -6.54
CA VAL A 110 1.04 7.50 -7.80
C VAL A 110 0.61 8.95 -7.65
N ASP A 111 1.52 9.88 -7.95
CA ASP A 111 1.21 11.30 -7.97
C ASP A 111 0.54 11.72 -9.30
N LYS A 112 0.18 13.01 -9.42
CA LYS A 112 -0.45 13.56 -10.64
C LYS A 112 0.42 13.49 -11.89
N GLU A 113 1.73 13.40 -11.72
CA GLU A 113 2.73 13.36 -12.78
C GLU A 113 3.01 11.90 -13.21
N GLY A 114 2.41 10.93 -12.52
CA GLY A 114 2.57 9.50 -12.77
C GLY A 114 3.75 8.89 -12.01
N LYS A 115 4.38 9.65 -11.10
CA LYS A 115 5.53 9.19 -10.32
C LYS A 115 5.08 8.26 -9.21
N TYR A 116 5.80 7.15 -9.07
CA TYR A 116 5.55 6.16 -8.03
C TYR A 116 6.33 6.50 -6.77
N SER A 117 5.68 6.41 -5.61
CA SER A 117 6.32 6.62 -4.30
C SER A 117 5.75 5.68 -3.25
N ILE A 118 6.57 5.30 -2.26
CA ILE A 118 6.15 4.45 -1.15
C ILE A 118 5.61 5.32 -0.03
N VAL A 119 4.46 4.94 0.53
CA VAL A 119 3.93 5.58 1.73
C VAL A 119 4.51 4.88 2.96
N SER A 120 5.75 5.24 3.31
CA SER A 120 6.53 4.57 4.38
C SER A 120 5.78 4.52 5.71
N ASP A 121 5.06 5.58 6.06
CA ASP A 121 4.34 5.70 7.34
C ASP A 121 3.13 4.76 7.45
N ALA A 122 2.66 4.22 6.32
CA ALA A 122 1.58 3.25 6.24
C ALA A 122 2.06 1.81 5.99
N THR A 123 3.38 1.57 5.98
CA THR A 123 3.93 0.21 5.87
C THR A 123 3.61 -0.57 7.15
N SER A 124 3.06 -1.78 6.99
CA SER A 124 2.69 -2.64 8.12
C SER A 124 3.39 -3.98 8.09
N CYS A 125 3.87 -4.45 9.24
CA CYS A 125 4.56 -5.73 9.38
C CYS A 125 3.59 -6.86 9.74
N ILE A 126 3.57 -7.93 8.96
CA ILE A 126 2.81 -9.14 9.23
C ILE A 126 3.71 -10.16 9.93
N GLN A 127 3.44 -10.43 11.21
CA GLN A 127 4.17 -11.42 12.01
C GLN A 127 3.62 -12.85 11.79
N MET A 128 3.76 -13.36 10.56
CA MET A 128 3.43 -14.75 10.23
C MET A 128 4.70 -15.54 9.90
N ALA A 129 4.63 -16.87 9.99
CA ALA A 129 5.78 -17.72 9.71
C ALA A 129 6.25 -17.56 8.26
N GLY A 130 7.56 -17.33 8.05
CA GLY A 130 8.14 -17.15 6.71
C GLY A 130 8.01 -18.37 5.78
N GLN A 131 7.70 -19.55 6.32
CA GLN A 131 7.44 -20.77 5.55
C GLN A 131 6.08 -20.78 4.84
N ILE A 132 5.23 -19.78 5.08
CA ILE A 132 3.96 -19.64 4.38
C ILE A 132 4.21 -19.07 2.99
N HIS A 133 3.78 -19.80 1.97
CA HIS A 133 3.84 -19.33 0.59
C HIS A 133 2.57 -18.54 0.24
N LEU A 134 2.72 -17.38 -0.39
CA LEU A 134 1.59 -16.64 -0.98
C LEU A 134 1.47 -16.99 -2.45
N THR A 135 0.26 -17.24 -2.92
CA THR A 135 -0.02 -17.48 -4.35
C THR A 135 -1.33 -16.81 -4.75
N ASN A 136 -1.45 -16.49 -6.04
CA ASN A 136 -2.70 -16.10 -6.69
C ASN A 136 -3.22 -17.15 -7.68
N GLU A 137 -2.52 -18.29 -7.79
CA GLU A 137 -2.85 -19.34 -8.73
C GLU A 137 -4.21 -19.97 -8.43
N ASN A 138 -4.90 -20.39 -9.49
CA ASN A 138 -6.17 -21.10 -9.44
C ASN A 138 -7.34 -20.31 -8.85
N CYS A 139 -7.30 -18.97 -8.73
CA CYS A 139 -8.49 -18.20 -8.30
C CYS A 139 -9.71 -18.69 -9.10
N GLU A 140 -10.71 -19.24 -8.39
CA GLU A 140 -11.77 -20.08 -8.98
C GLU A 140 -12.42 -19.41 -10.19
N GLN A 141 -12.75 -20.19 -11.23
CA GLN A 141 -13.58 -19.71 -12.34
C GLN A 141 -14.89 -19.14 -11.76
N GLY A 142 -15.05 -17.82 -11.83
CA GLY A 142 -16.18 -17.10 -11.22
C GLY A 142 -15.78 -15.92 -10.33
N TRP A 143 -14.52 -15.82 -9.91
CA TRP A 143 -14.06 -14.65 -9.13
C TRP A 143 -13.58 -13.46 -9.96
N ASN A 144 -13.52 -13.57 -11.30
CA ASN A 144 -13.01 -12.53 -12.22
C ASN A 144 -11.79 -11.80 -11.62
N ALA A 145 -10.81 -12.59 -11.17
CA ALA A 145 -9.71 -12.08 -10.39
C ALA A 145 -8.81 -11.17 -11.24
N LEU A 146 -8.33 -10.09 -10.64
CA LEU A 146 -7.34 -9.20 -11.27
C LEU A 146 -5.97 -9.90 -11.32
N SER A 147 -5.16 -9.54 -12.32
CA SER A 147 -3.73 -9.90 -12.34
C SER A 147 -3.06 -9.31 -11.09
N LEU A 148 -2.30 -10.14 -10.36
CA LEU A 148 -1.50 -9.73 -9.20
C LEU A 148 0.00 -9.82 -9.48
N ASN A 149 0.37 -10.08 -10.75
CA ASN A 149 1.73 -10.35 -11.20
C ASN A 149 2.41 -9.13 -11.82
N ASP A 150 1.76 -7.98 -11.78
CA ASP A 150 2.25 -6.78 -12.43
C ASP A 150 3.31 -6.11 -11.55
N GLU A 151 4.34 -5.55 -12.18
CA GLU A 151 5.37 -4.80 -11.47
C GLU A 151 4.75 -3.50 -10.93
N PRO A 152 4.72 -3.32 -9.59
CA PRO A 152 4.01 -2.21 -8.98
C PRO A 152 4.74 -0.88 -9.24
N CYS A 153 6.01 -0.95 -9.63
CA CYS A 153 6.81 0.19 -10.00
C CYS A 153 7.50 -0.04 -11.35
N PRO A 154 7.30 0.82 -12.36
CA PRO A 154 8.03 0.71 -13.62
C PRO A 154 9.54 0.83 -13.39
N GLU A 155 10.35 0.02 -14.09
CA GLU A 155 11.82 0.04 -14.00
C GLU A 155 12.43 1.46 -14.18
N SER A 156 11.70 2.38 -14.80
CA SER A 156 12.12 3.76 -15.07
C SER A 156 12.07 4.72 -13.88
N GLU A 157 11.40 4.38 -12.77
CA GLU A 157 11.13 5.33 -11.69
C GLU A 157 12.23 5.34 -10.60
N PRO A 158 12.92 6.48 -10.37
CA PRO A 158 14.06 6.58 -9.45
C PRO A 158 13.67 6.47 -7.96
N ASP A 159 12.43 6.81 -7.60
CA ASP A 159 11.97 6.74 -6.20
C ASP A 159 11.69 5.29 -5.75
N CYS A 160 11.51 4.37 -6.70
CA CYS A 160 11.48 2.93 -6.44
C CYS A 160 12.88 2.32 -6.30
N ARG A 161 13.91 3.14 -6.53
CA ARG A 161 15.31 2.77 -6.36
C ARG A 161 15.89 3.28 -5.04
N SER A 162 15.40 4.38 -4.48
CA SER A 162 15.90 4.82 -3.17
C SER A 162 14.95 5.76 -2.44
N ALA A 163 14.57 5.37 -1.20
CA ALA A 163 14.33 6.24 -0.04
C ALA A 163 13.71 5.50 1.17
N SER A 164 13.11 4.33 0.97
CA SER A 164 12.22 3.69 1.96
C SER A 164 12.85 2.62 2.88
N GLY A 165 14.17 2.43 2.82
CA GLY A 165 14.84 1.34 3.57
C GLY A 165 14.67 -0.05 2.95
N ILE A 166 14.07 -0.12 1.75
CA ILE A 166 13.97 -1.33 0.91
C ILE A 166 14.98 -1.17 -0.23
N SER A 167 15.95 -2.10 -0.32
CA SER A 167 17.05 -2.05 -1.29
C SER A 167 16.57 -2.21 -2.74
N GLU A 168 17.25 -1.55 -3.70
CA GLU A 168 17.05 -1.69 -5.16
C GLU A 168 16.99 -3.15 -5.62
N ASN A 169 17.73 -4.03 -4.94
CA ASN A 169 17.84 -5.44 -5.28
C ASN A 169 16.66 -6.30 -4.79
N VAL A 170 15.76 -5.74 -3.96
CA VAL A 170 14.57 -6.46 -3.45
C VAL A 170 13.43 -6.40 -4.47
N TRP A 171 13.43 -5.39 -5.32
CA TRP A 171 12.31 -5.06 -6.20
C TRP A 171 12.14 -6.04 -7.37
N SER A 172 13.14 -6.86 -7.68
CA SER A 172 13.05 -7.88 -8.72
C SER A 172 12.38 -9.16 -8.22
N GLY A 173 11.05 -9.25 -8.32
CA GLY A 173 10.30 -10.44 -7.94
C GLY A 173 10.62 -11.66 -8.82
N ARG A 174 11.61 -12.46 -8.42
CA ARG A 174 11.79 -13.83 -8.92
C ARG A 174 11.62 -14.81 -7.77
N GLU A 175 11.08 -15.99 -8.02
CA GLU A 175 10.83 -17.00 -6.98
C GLU A 175 12.08 -17.41 -6.18
N ASP A 176 13.25 -17.18 -6.77
CA ASP A 176 14.58 -17.52 -6.27
C ASP A 176 15.28 -16.34 -5.56
N ASP A 177 14.67 -15.16 -5.53
CA ASP A 177 15.24 -13.98 -4.85
C ASP A 177 15.01 -14.09 -3.32
N PRO A 178 15.87 -13.46 -2.48
CA PRO A 178 15.71 -13.47 -1.03
C PRO A 178 14.46 -12.68 -0.59
N SER A 179 13.83 -11.96 -1.51
CA SER A 179 12.53 -11.33 -1.36
C SER A 179 11.48 -11.92 -2.30
N ARG A 180 10.26 -12.10 -1.79
CA ARG A 180 9.12 -12.59 -2.57
C ARG A 180 7.96 -11.65 -2.39
N TRP A 181 7.31 -11.21 -3.47
CA TRP A 181 6.22 -10.26 -3.35
C TRP A 181 5.01 -10.61 -4.21
N LEU A 182 3.87 -10.06 -3.80
CA LEU A 182 2.59 -10.11 -4.51
C LEU A 182 2.03 -8.69 -4.57
N THR A 183 1.61 -8.26 -5.75
CA THR A 183 1.08 -6.92 -5.95
C THR A 183 -0.44 -6.95 -6.07
N LEU A 184 -1.12 -6.18 -5.23
CA LEU A 184 -2.56 -6.02 -5.26
C LEU A 184 -2.91 -4.68 -5.89
N GLY A 185 -3.60 -4.74 -7.03
CA GLY A 185 -4.12 -3.59 -7.74
C GLY A 185 -3.22 -3.13 -8.88
N ARG A 186 -3.86 -2.92 -10.03
CA ARG A 186 -3.63 -1.88 -11.05
C ARG A 186 -4.60 -2.18 -12.21
N ASP A 187 -5.85 -1.74 -12.06
CA ASP A 187 -6.77 -1.54 -13.19
C ASP A 187 -7.59 -0.28 -12.89
N SER A 188 -7.66 0.63 -13.87
CA SER A 188 -7.73 2.09 -13.67
C SER A 188 -9.07 2.66 -13.16
N SER A 189 -9.92 1.88 -12.48
CA SER A 189 -11.30 2.33 -12.20
C SER A 189 -11.95 1.87 -10.89
N THR A 190 -11.32 1.09 -10.01
CA THR A 190 -12.03 0.55 -8.83
C THR A 190 -11.36 0.92 -7.50
N ARG A 191 -12.05 1.73 -6.70
CA ARG A 191 -11.56 2.25 -5.39
C ARG A 191 -11.70 1.25 -4.24
N ILE A 192 -12.47 0.19 -4.43
CA ILE A 192 -12.77 -0.81 -3.40
C ILE A 192 -12.56 -2.19 -3.99
N TYR A 193 -11.79 -3.01 -3.28
CA TYR A 193 -11.49 -4.38 -3.62
C TYR A 193 -12.14 -5.34 -2.63
N LYS A 194 -12.51 -6.51 -3.14
CA LYS A 194 -12.73 -7.68 -2.29
C LYS A 194 -11.47 -8.52 -2.39
N ILE A 195 -10.89 -8.86 -1.25
CA ILE A 195 -9.73 -9.72 -1.12
C ILE A 195 -10.19 -11.01 -0.44
N ARG A 196 -10.07 -12.14 -1.13
CA ARG A 196 -10.33 -13.47 -0.56
C ARG A 196 -9.00 -14.13 -0.24
N LEU A 197 -8.85 -14.52 1.01
CA LEU A 197 -7.72 -15.27 1.54
C LEU A 197 -8.18 -16.69 1.86
N THR A 198 -7.48 -17.70 1.34
CA THR A 198 -7.77 -19.11 1.62
C THR A 198 -6.51 -19.84 2.03
N LYS A 199 -6.57 -20.57 3.13
CA LYS A 199 -5.48 -21.45 3.57
C LYS A 199 -5.50 -22.76 2.79
N GLY A 200 -4.33 -23.21 2.34
CA GLY A 200 -4.10 -24.51 1.75
C GLY A 200 -2.73 -25.06 2.15
N THR A 201 -2.33 -26.14 1.50
CA THR A 201 -0.97 -26.70 1.58
C THR A 201 -0.43 -26.92 0.17
N THR A 202 0.88 -26.75 0.00
CA THR A 202 1.58 -27.03 -1.26
C THR A 202 2.81 -27.88 -1.00
N LEU A 203 3.19 -28.71 -1.97
CA LEU A 203 4.41 -29.50 -1.92
C LEU A 203 5.51 -28.77 -2.70
N ARG A 204 6.46 -28.15 -1.99
CA ARG A 204 7.65 -27.52 -2.61
C ARG A 204 8.89 -28.29 -2.19
N GLY A 205 9.59 -28.90 -3.15
CA GLY A 205 10.79 -29.69 -2.88
C GLY A 205 10.57 -30.90 -1.95
N GLY A 206 9.39 -31.52 -2.00
CA GLY A 206 9.05 -32.68 -1.17
C GLY A 206 8.68 -32.35 0.29
N LYS A 207 8.59 -31.08 0.67
CA LYS A 207 8.07 -30.63 1.97
C LYS A 207 6.69 -30.01 1.81
N GLU A 208 5.78 -30.35 2.71
CA GLU A 208 4.48 -29.69 2.83
C GLU A 208 4.69 -28.31 3.47
N LEU A 209 4.40 -27.26 2.70
CA LEU A 209 4.44 -25.88 3.16
C LEU A 209 3.02 -25.35 3.28
N GLY A 210 2.79 -24.51 4.29
CA GLY A 210 1.56 -23.73 4.39
C GLY A 210 1.42 -22.80 3.19
N LEU A 211 0.22 -22.71 2.64
CA LEU A 211 -0.10 -21.85 1.51
C LEU A 211 -1.22 -20.89 1.92
N ILE A 212 -1.09 -19.61 1.61
CA ILE A 212 -2.21 -18.68 1.59
C ILE A 212 -2.42 -18.23 0.15
N LYS A 213 -3.59 -18.55 -0.36
CA LYS A 213 -4.03 -18.09 -1.66
C LYS A 213 -4.74 -16.74 -1.51
N VAL A 214 -4.34 -15.77 -2.31
CA VAL A 214 -4.86 -14.41 -2.33
C VAL A 214 -5.54 -14.17 -3.68
N CYS A 215 -6.84 -13.91 -3.66
CA CYS A 215 -7.61 -13.53 -4.84
C CYS A 215 -8.17 -12.12 -4.64
N VAL A 216 -8.07 -11.27 -5.67
CA VAL A 216 -8.59 -9.89 -5.63
C VAL A 216 -9.54 -9.66 -6.79
N LYS A 217 -10.66 -8.97 -6.53
CA LYS A 217 -11.56 -8.48 -7.57
C LYS A 217 -12.14 -7.11 -7.18
N PRO A 218 -12.58 -6.30 -8.15
CA PRO A 218 -13.35 -5.10 -7.88
C PRO A 218 -14.60 -5.40 -7.04
N ALA A 219 -14.89 -4.58 -6.03
CA ALA A 219 -16.07 -4.77 -5.20
C ALA A 219 -17.40 -4.59 -5.97
N ASN A 220 -17.35 -3.81 -7.06
CA ASN A 220 -18.49 -3.43 -7.91
C ASN A 220 -18.66 -4.32 -9.17
N ALA A 221 -17.87 -5.40 -9.30
CA ALA A 221 -17.95 -6.38 -10.39
C ALA A 221 -18.64 -7.68 -9.96
#